data_AF-A0A5C4M8Y8-F1
#
_entry.id   AF-A0A5C4M8Y8-F1
#
_cell.length_a   1.000
_cell.length_b   1.000
_cell.length_c   1.000
_cell.angle_alpha   90.00
_cell.angle_beta   90.00
_cell.angle_gamma   90.00
#
_symmetry.space_group_name_H-M   'P 1'
#
loop_
_entity.id
_entity.type
_entity.pdbx_description
1 polymer ?
#
loop_
_entity_poly.entity_id
_entity_poly.type
_entity_poly.pdbx_seq_one_letter_code
_entity_poly.pdbx_strand_id
1 'polypeptide(L)'
;MAAGDRGETLLELLVSVAILGLAGVALVGGLTTAVISSDAHRKAATAGATIRDYAETIETSVRVGGYQASCTPGYGAGFAPPAGFTTPRITSVSFWNGSGFPGTCSTSGDLGVQRLTLMVSSVDGRATERMALVVRNPCGTGTVCG
;
A
#
# COMPACT_ATOMS: atom_id res chain seq x y z
N MET A 1 -40.18 19.01 -57.95
CA MET A 1 -40.16 19.15 -56.48
C MET A 1 -39.71 17.81 -55.91
N ALA A 2 -38.45 17.76 -55.50
CA ALA A 2 -37.67 16.54 -55.30
C ALA A 2 -38.16 15.72 -54.10
N ALA A 3 -38.31 14.41 -54.29
CA ALA A 3 -38.66 13.45 -53.25
C ALA A 3 -37.43 12.99 -52.42
N GLY A 4 -36.25 13.57 -52.63
CA GLY A 4 -34.97 13.13 -52.03
C GLY A 4 -34.62 13.73 -50.66
N ASP A 5 -34.99 14.98 -50.36
CA ASP A 5 -34.52 15.69 -49.15
C ASP A 5 -35.10 15.15 -47.83
N ARG A 6 -36.21 14.41 -47.86
CA ARG A 6 -36.82 13.86 -46.63
C ARG A 6 -36.11 12.60 -46.10
N GLY A 7 -35.36 11.90 -46.95
CA GLY A 7 -34.61 10.70 -46.57
C GLY A 7 -33.26 11.03 -45.89
N GLU A 8 -32.59 12.08 -46.37
CA GLU A 8 -31.32 12.59 -45.82
C GLU A 8 -31.49 13.00 -44.35
N THR A 9 -32.55 13.77 -44.03
CA THR A 9 -32.77 14.33 -42.69
C THR A 9 -33.11 13.30 -41.61
N LEU A 10 -33.83 12.21 -41.94
CA LEU A 10 -34.13 11.16 -40.95
C LEU A 10 -32.90 10.31 -40.61
N LEU A 11 -32.10 9.96 -41.63
CA LEU A 11 -30.85 9.24 -41.43
C LEU A 11 -29.82 10.12 -40.71
N GLU A 12 -29.70 11.39 -41.11
CA GLU A 12 -28.80 12.37 -40.49
C GLU A 12 -29.12 12.57 -39.00
N LEU A 13 -30.40 12.70 -38.65
CA LEU A 13 -30.83 12.86 -37.25
C LEU A 13 -30.58 11.56 -36.47
N LEU A 14 -30.84 10.38 -37.05
CA LEU A 14 -30.55 9.09 -36.43
C LEU A 14 -29.06 8.89 -36.16
N VAL A 15 -28.20 9.20 -37.14
CA VAL A 15 -26.74 9.12 -37.00
C VAL A 15 -26.23 10.14 -35.98
N SER A 16 -26.76 11.36 -35.99
CA SER A 16 -26.39 12.39 -35.03
C SER A 16 -26.73 11.97 -33.59
N VAL A 17 -27.94 11.47 -33.36
CA VAL A 17 -28.36 10.96 -32.04
C VAL A 17 -27.53 9.73 -31.64
N ALA A 18 -27.19 8.86 -32.59
CA ALA A 18 -26.33 7.71 -32.31
C ALA A 18 -24.91 8.15 -31.88
N ILE A 19 -24.30 9.12 -32.58
CA ILE A 19 -22.97 9.65 -32.24
C ILE A 19 -23.00 10.38 -30.89
N LEU A 20 -24.02 11.22 -30.64
CA LEU A 20 -24.17 11.91 -29.35
C LEU A 20 -24.40 10.93 -28.19
N GLY A 21 -25.16 9.86 -28.43
CA GLY A 21 -25.36 8.79 -27.45
C GLY A 21 -24.04 8.08 -27.11
N LEU A 22 -23.26 7.70 -28.12
CA LEU A 22 -21.94 7.09 -27.94
C LEU A 22 -20.96 8.03 -27.22
N ALA A 23 -20.94 9.30 -27.61
CA ALA A 23 -20.11 10.32 -26.95
C ALA A 23 -20.50 10.49 -25.48
N GLY A 24 -21.81 10.51 -25.17
CA GLY A 24 -22.31 10.59 -23.80
C GLY A 24 -21.83 9.43 -22.93
N VAL A 25 -21.94 8.19 -23.42
CA VAL A 25 -21.45 7.00 -22.70
C VAL A 25 -19.94 7.05 -22.51
N ALA A 26 -19.19 7.42 -23.55
CA ALA A 26 -17.74 7.52 -23.48
C ALA A 26 -17.27 8.55 -22.43
N LEU A 27 -17.94 9.72 -22.37
CA LEU A 27 -17.61 10.76 -21.40
C LEU A 27 -17.90 10.33 -19.97
N VAL A 28 -19.08 9.76 -19.71
CA VAL A 28 -19.44 9.27 -18.36
C VAL A 28 -18.51 8.13 -17.93
N GLY A 29 -18.19 7.21 -18.84
CA GLY A 29 -17.23 6.13 -18.59
C GLY A 29 -15.83 6.65 -18.27
N GLY A 30 -15.36 7.67 -19.00
CA GLY A 30 -14.06 8.30 -18.76
C GLY A 30 -13.99 8.99 -17.40
N LEU A 31 -15.01 9.78 -17.05
CA LEU A 31 -15.05 10.53 -15.78
C LEU A 31 -15.12 9.59 -14.56
N THR A 32 -15.96 8.57 -14.62
CA THR A 32 -16.07 7.58 -13.53
C THR A 32 -14.75 6.84 -13.30
N THR A 33 -14.08 6.45 -14.38
CA THR A 33 -12.75 5.82 -14.31
C THR A 33 -11.71 6.75 -13.68
N ALA A 34 -11.67 8.03 -14.10
CA ALA A 34 -10.75 9.03 -13.58
C ALA A 34 -10.94 9.30 -12.07
N VAL A 35 -12.19 9.28 -11.59
CA VAL A 35 -12.50 9.45 -10.16
C VAL A 35 -12.02 8.25 -9.34
N ILE A 36 -12.27 7.04 -9.82
CA ILE A 36 -11.86 5.80 -9.12
C ILE A 36 -10.34 5.69 -9.06
N SER A 37 -9.64 5.97 -10.17
CA SER A 37 -8.17 5.94 -10.20
C SER A 37 -7.58 6.98 -9.25
N SER A 38 -8.14 8.19 -9.21
CA SER A 38 -7.70 9.26 -8.30
C SER A 38 -7.86 8.86 -6.83
N ASP A 39 -8.98 8.23 -6.48
CA ASP A 39 -9.21 7.74 -5.12
C ASP A 39 -8.20 6.64 -4.72
N ALA A 40 -7.96 5.69 -5.63
CA ALA A 40 -6.98 4.63 -5.39
C ALA A 40 -5.56 5.18 -5.22
N HIS A 41 -5.14 6.13 -6.06
CA HIS A 41 -3.82 6.77 -5.95
C HIS A 41 -3.65 7.54 -4.64
N ARG A 42 -4.66 8.31 -4.23
CA ARG A 42 -4.65 9.00 -2.94
C ARG A 42 -4.50 8.01 -1.78
N LYS A 43 -5.24 6.90 -1.81
CA LYS A 43 -5.15 5.86 -0.77
C LYS A 43 -3.79 5.17 -0.75
N ALA A 44 -3.21 4.86 -1.92
CA ALA A 44 -1.86 4.31 -2.01
C ALA A 44 -0.81 5.28 -1.47
N ALA A 45 -0.92 6.57 -1.79
CA ALA A 45 -0.02 7.59 -1.26
C ALA A 45 -0.11 7.70 0.27
N THR A 46 -1.32 7.70 0.83
CA THR A 46 -1.53 7.74 2.29
C THR A 46 -1.06 6.45 2.97
N ALA A 47 -1.33 5.27 2.39
CA ALA A 47 -0.82 4.00 2.89
C ALA A 47 0.72 3.97 2.88
N GLY A 48 1.34 4.50 1.81
CA GLY A 48 2.79 4.58 1.67
C GLY A 48 3.42 5.54 2.67
N ALA A 49 2.77 6.66 2.99
CA ALA A 49 3.21 7.52 4.10
C ALA A 49 3.06 6.79 5.45
N THR A 50 1.88 6.23 5.72
CA THR A 50 1.57 5.54 6.98
C THR A 50 2.54 4.40 7.29
N ILE A 51 2.93 3.59 6.30
CA ILE A 51 3.87 2.48 6.51
C ILE A 51 5.29 2.97 6.78
N ARG A 52 5.69 4.13 6.24
CA ARG A 52 6.97 4.77 6.53
C ARG A 52 6.99 5.37 7.94
N ASP A 53 5.93 6.08 8.34
CA ASP A 53 5.81 6.61 9.70
C ASP A 53 5.83 5.48 10.76
N TYR A 54 5.17 4.35 10.44
CA TYR A 54 5.23 3.14 11.27
C TYR A 54 6.66 2.58 11.33
N ALA A 55 7.36 2.50 10.19
CA ALA A 55 8.75 2.05 10.15
C ALA A 55 9.68 2.95 10.98
N GLU A 56 9.54 4.27 10.88
CA GLU A 56 10.32 5.24 11.67
C GLU A 56 10.07 5.08 13.18
N THR A 57 8.83 4.77 13.58
CA THR A 57 8.49 4.45 14.98
C THR A 57 9.27 3.22 15.46
N ILE A 58 9.33 2.17 14.62
CA ILE A 58 10.11 0.96 14.91
C ILE A 58 11.60 1.29 15.00
N GLU A 59 12.16 1.99 14.00
CA GLU A 59 13.57 2.35 13.98
C GLU A 59 13.97 3.19 15.20
N THR A 60 13.14 4.16 15.58
CA THR A 60 13.36 4.99 16.78
C THR A 60 13.39 4.13 18.03
N SER A 61 12.44 3.21 18.19
CA SER A 61 12.39 2.29 19.33
C SER A 61 13.61 1.38 19.40
N VAL A 62 14.05 0.83 18.26
CA VAL A 62 15.25 -0.02 18.18
C VAL A 62 16.51 0.79 18.49
N ARG A 63 16.61 2.02 17.97
CA ARG A 63 17.76 2.90 18.16
C ARG A 63 18.04 3.24 19.62
N VAL A 64 17.00 3.37 20.44
CA VAL A 64 17.12 3.64 21.88
C VAL A 64 17.25 2.36 22.72
N GLY A 65 17.40 1.20 22.08
CA GLY A 65 17.68 -0.07 22.76
C GLY A 65 16.52 -1.06 22.80
N GLY A 66 15.35 -0.70 22.27
CA GLY A 66 14.17 -1.56 22.24
C GLY A 66 14.23 -2.73 21.26
N TYR A 67 15.42 -3.16 20.82
CA TYR A 67 15.60 -4.30 19.93
C TYR A 67 15.11 -5.60 20.57
N GLN A 68 14.31 -6.38 19.83
CA GLN A 68 13.70 -7.62 20.30
C GLN A 68 14.15 -8.80 19.44
N ALA A 69 15.00 -9.67 19.99
CA ALA A 69 15.46 -10.90 19.36
C ALA A 69 14.35 -11.99 19.34
N SER A 70 13.25 -11.72 18.65
CA SER A 70 12.05 -12.57 18.60
C SER A 70 11.50 -12.69 17.19
N CYS A 71 10.93 -13.86 16.89
CA CYS A 71 10.20 -14.09 15.63
C CYS A 71 8.83 -13.41 15.61
N THR A 72 8.37 -12.91 16.75
CA THR A 72 7.13 -12.17 16.93
C THR A 72 7.40 -10.92 17.77
N PRO A 73 8.16 -9.94 17.24
CA PRO A 73 8.47 -8.74 17.98
C PRO A 73 7.23 -7.85 18.07
N GLY A 74 7.04 -7.22 19.23
CA GLY A 74 5.97 -6.27 19.53
C GLY A 74 6.34 -4.83 19.20
N TYR A 75 7.02 -4.57 18.07
CA TYR A 75 7.40 -3.22 17.69
C TYR A 75 6.19 -2.35 17.28
N GLY A 76 6.32 -1.04 17.47
CA GLY A 76 5.32 -0.06 17.04
C GLY A 76 3.98 -0.17 17.80
N ALA A 77 4.01 -0.73 19.01
CA ALA A 77 2.85 -0.75 19.90
C ALA A 77 2.34 0.69 20.13
N GLY A 78 1.02 0.89 20.01
CA GLY A 78 0.39 2.20 20.18
C GLY A 78 0.41 3.10 18.94
N PHE A 79 0.98 2.67 17.81
CA PHE A 79 0.84 3.41 16.56
C PHE A 79 -0.63 3.48 16.12
N ALA A 80 -1.11 4.71 15.88
CA ALA A 80 -2.48 4.96 15.42
C ALA A 80 -2.44 5.37 13.94
N PRO A 81 -2.98 4.55 13.01
CA PRO A 81 -3.07 4.95 11.62
C PRO A 81 -4.13 6.05 11.42
N PRO A 82 -4.06 6.79 10.30
CA PRO A 82 -5.14 7.67 9.89
C PRO A 82 -6.47 6.92 9.74
N ALA A 83 -7.59 7.63 9.91
CA ALA A 83 -8.92 7.05 9.73
C ALA A 83 -9.07 6.43 8.33
N GLY A 84 -9.72 5.27 8.25
CA GLY A 84 -9.90 4.53 7.00
C GLY A 84 -8.75 3.59 6.63
N PHE A 85 -7.75 3.43 7.51
CA PHE A 85 -6.68 2.45 7.36
C PHE A 85 -6.65 1.45 8.51
N THR A 86 -6.22 0.23 8.23
CA THR A 86 -5.98 -0.81 9.23
C THR A 86 -4.76 -0.45 10.07
N THR A 87 -4.71 -0.91 11.32
CA THR A 87 -3.47 -0.87 12.11
C THR A 87 -2.33 -1.57 11.35
N PRO A 88 -1.20 -0.89 11.09
CA PRO A 88 -0.04 -1.51 10.47
C PRO A 88 0.47 -2.70 11.29
N ARG A 89 0.99 -3.71 10.61
CA ARG A 89 1.49 -4.92 11.27
C ARG A 89 2.72 -5.48 10.60
N ILE A 90 3.48 -6.24 11.37
CA ILE A 90 4.57 -7.07 10.90
C ILE A 90 3.96 -8.41 10.43
N THR A 91 4.16 -8.74 9.16
CA THR A 91 3.62 -9.96 8.53
C THR A 91 4.66 -11.07 8.42
N SER A 92 5.95 -10.73 8.41
CA SER A 92 7.03 -11.72 8.50
C SER A 92 8.27 -11.11 9.13
N VAL A 93 9.05 -11.98 9.77
CA VAL A 93 10.33 -11.66 10.40
C VAL A 93 11.35 -12.67 9.95
N SER A 94 12.54 -12.19 9.60
CA SER A 94 13.69 -13.02 9.22
C SER A 94 14.95 -12.43 9.83
N PHE A 95 15.79 -13.27 10.42
CA PHE A 95 17.06 -12.84 11.00
C PHE A 95 18.19 -13.00 10.01
N TRP A 96 19.19 -12.12 10.08
CA TRP A 96 20.40 -12.29 9.30
C TRP A 96 21.22 -13.46 9.84
N ASN A 97 21.62 -14.38 8.96
CA ASN A 97 22.41 -15.56 9.33
C ASN A 97 23.88 -15.48 8.89
N GLY A 98 24.37 -14.33 8.42
CA GLY A 98 25.73 -14.16 7.89
C GLY A 98 25.81 -14.24 6.36
N SER A 99 24.81 -14.81 5.69
CA SER A 99 24.76 -14.96 4.23
C SER A 99 23.46 -14.45 3.61
N GLY A 100 22.37 -14.42 4.38
CA GLY A 100 21.05 -14.02 3.91
C GLY A 100 20.02 -13.92 5.04
N PHE A 101 18.79 -13.69 4.62
CA PHE A 101 17.59 -13.71 5.47
C PHE A 101 16.75 -14.95 5.11
N PRO A 102 16.87 -16.05 5.86
CA PRO A 102 16.07 -17.25 5.63
C PRO A 102 14.57 -16.97 5.87
N GLY A 103 13.71 -17.76 5.22
CA GLY A 103 12.25 -17.64 5.35
C GLY A 103 11.69 -18.11 6.69
N THR A 104 12.52 -18.77 7.50
CA THR A 104 12.19 -19.15 8.88
C THR A 104 12.97 -18.27 9.84
N CYS A 105 12.30 -17.87 10.92
CA CYS A 105 12.96 -17.21 12.03
C CYS A 105 13.31 -18.24 13.11
N SER A 106 14.54 -18.19 13.61
CA SER A 106 15.01 -19.01 14.74
C SER A 106 15.69 -18.10 15.75
N THR A 107 15.23 -18.10 17.00
CA THR A 107 15.77 -17.26 18.09
C THR A 107 17.25 -17.51 18.38
N SER A 108 17.76 -18.71 18.08
CA SER A 108 19.17 -19.07 18.22
C SER A 108 20.10 -18.54 17.11
N GLY A 109 19.54 -17.96 16.04
CA GLY A 109 20.28 -17.48 14.86
C GLY A 109 20.32 -15.97 14.72
N ASP A 110 19.92 -15.20 15.73
CA ASP A 110 19.87 -13.74 15.65
C ASP A 110 21.29 -13.14 15.79
N LEU A 111 21.83 -12.64 14.67
CA LEU A 111 23.10 -11.90 14.63
C LEU A 111 22.91 -10.38 14.84
N GLY A 112 21.83 -9.97 15.50
CA GLY A 112 21.54 -8.57 15.78
C GLY A 112 21.06 -7.78 14.57
N VAL A 113 20.57 -8.45 13.53
CA VAL A 113 19.98 -7.82 12.33
C VAL A 113 18.75 -8.60 11.91
N GLN A 114 17.64 -7.89 11.72
CA GLN A 114 16.36 -8.48 11.35
C GLN A 114 15.77 -7.75 10.17
N ARG A 115 15.09 -8.48 9.29
CA ARG A 115 14.24 -7.94 8.25
C ARG A 115 12.78 -8.23 8.59
N LEU A 116 12.01 -7.16 8.72
CA LEU A 116 10.59 -7.14 9.01
C LEU A 116 9.82 -6.82 7.73
N THR A 117 8.78 -7.57 7.42
CA THR A 117 7.84 -7.18 6.36
C THR A 117 6.64 -6.50 6.99
N LEU A 118 6.54 -5.19 6.80
CA LEU A 118 5.45 -4.37 7.30
C LEU A 118 4.31 -4.37 6.27
N MET A 119 3.08 -4.20 6.74
CA MET A 119 1.90 -4.10 5.90
C MET A 119 0.87 -3.15 6.49
N VAL A 120 0.26 -2.33 5.64
CA VAL A 120 -0.92 -1.52 5.95
C VAL A 120 -1.90 -1.60 4.78
N SER A 121 -3.19 -1.56 5.07
CA SER A 121 -4.25 -1.58 4.06
C SER A 121 -5.29 -0.51 4.34
N SER A 122 -5.95 -0.01 3.30
CA SER A 122 -7.21 0.71 3.48
C SER A 122 -8.29 -0.27 3.94
N VAL A 123 -9.23 0.19 4.77
CA VAL A 123 -10.29 -0.68 5.32
C VAL A 123 -11.23 -1.25 4.25
N ASP A 124 -11.31 -0.57 3.11
CA ASP A 124 -12.11 -0.99 1.95
C ASP A 124 -11.34 -1.88 0.95
N GLY A 125 -10.08 -2.22 1.26
CA GLY A 125 -9.25 -3.12 0.46
C GLY A 125 -8.73 -2.54 -0.86
N ARG A 126 -8.96 -1.25 -1.15
CA ARG A 126 -8.55 -0.61 -2.40
C ARG A 126 -7.08 -0.22 -2.46
N ALA A 127 -6.40 -0.15 -1.32
CA ALA A 127 -4.97 0.07 -1.25
C ALA A 127 -4.34 -0.88 -0.22
N THR A 128 -3.18 -1.44 -0.57
CA THR A 128 -2.37 -2.25 0.35
C THR A 128 -0.92 -1.97 0.03
N GLU A 129 -0.18 -1.54 1.04
CA GLU A 129 1.25 -1.27 0.94
C GLU A 129 2.02 -2.25 1.80
N ARG A 130 3.19 -2.67 1.28
CA ARG A 130 4.14 -3.52 1.98
C ARG A 130 5.53 -2.94 1.88
N MET A 131 6.26 -3.02 2.98
CA MET A 131 7.62 -2.50 3.05
C MET A 131 8.50 -3.49 3.80
N ALA A 132 9.68 -3.77 3.27
CA ALA A 132 10.72 -4.47 4.01
C ALA A 132 11.54 -3.45 4.80
N LEU A 133 11.53 -3.57 6.13
CA LEU A 133 12.35 -2.77 7.03
C LEU A 133 13.47 -3.65 7.56
N VAL A 134 14.72 -3.18 7.50
CA VAL A 134 15.86 -3.86 8.12
C VAL A 134 16.26 -3.09 9.36
N VAL A 135 16.19 -3.74 10.52
CA VAL A 135 16.61 -3.17 11.81
C VAL A 135 17.88 -3.85 12.29
N ARG A 136 18.73 -3.08 12.97
CA ARG A 136 19.98 -3.56 13.56
C ARG A 136 19.98 -3.24 15.05
N ASN A 137 20.39 -4.21 15.86
CA ASN A 137 20.65 -4.02 17.28
C ASN A 137 21.82 -3.01 17.44
N PRO A 138 21.58 -1.83 18.08
CA PRO A 138 22.62 -0.84 18.24
C PRO A 138 23.73 -1.26 19.22
N CYS A 139 23.49 -2.22 20.11
CA CYS A 139 24.48 -2.70 21.09
C CYS A 139 25.38 -3.84 20.60
N GLY A 140 25.22 -4.29 19.35
CA GLY A 140 25.99 -5.41 18.79
C GLY A 140 25.33 -6.77 18.98
N THR A 141 25.94 -7.81 18.43
CA THR A 141 25.42 -9.19 18.42
C THR A 141 25.33 -9.74 19.84
N GLY A 142 24.14 -10.19 20.27
CA GLY A 142 23.96 -10.93 21.53
C GLY A 142 23.86 -10.10 22.81
N THR A 143 23.68 -8.78 22.72
CA THR A 143 23.50 -7.93 23.92
C THR A 143 22.22 -7.09 23.79
N VAL A 144 21.32 -7.17 24.77
CA VAL A 144 20.16 -6.28 24.87
C VAL A 144 20.66 -4.94 25.37
N CYS A 145 20.35 -3.85 24.68
CA CYS A 145 20.57 -2.52 25.22
C CYS A 145 19.61 -2.33 26.38
N GLY A 146 20.15 -2.07 27.57
CA GLY A 146 19.37 -1.86 28.80
C GLY A 146 18.47 -0.64 28.72
#